data_AF-A0A944FRF1-F1
#
_entry.id   AF-A0A944FRF1-F1
#
_cell.length_a   1.000
_cell.length_b   1.000
_cell.length_c   1.000
_cell.angle_alpha   90.00
_cell.angle_beta   90.00
_cell.angle_gamma   90.00
#
_symmetry.space_group_name_H-M   'P 1'
#
loop_
_entity.id
_entity.type
_entity.pdbx_description
1 polymer ?
#
loop_
_entity_poly.entity_id
_entity_poly.type
_entity_poly.pdbx_seq_one_letter_code
_entity_poly.pdbx_strand_id
1 'polypeptide(L)'
;MNPFTGIIFDFDGTLADTATVIVDAMRRTFTDMGLPVQAGEDMRRTIGMKLLLAIATSRNAESLGIILANNDIALGDPLLSLP
;
A
#
# COMPACT_ATOMS: atom_id res chain seq x y z
N MET A 1 -14.76 34.51 -5.30
CA MET A 1 -14.49 33.07 -5.15
C MET A 1 -14.07 32.57 -6.53
N ASN A 2 -12.86 32.05 -6.69
CA ASN A 2 -12.45 31.49 -7.99
C ASN A 2 -13.11 30.12 -8.19
N PRO A 3 -13.75 29.86 -9.33
CA PRO A 3 -14.33 28.56 -9.60
C PRO A 3 -13.21 27.51 -9.79
N PHE A 4 -13.42 26.31 -9.24
CA PHE A 4 -12.58 25.16 -9.57
C PHE A 4 -12.88 24.71 -11.01
N THR A 5 -11.83 24.54 -11.81
CA THR A 5 -11.94 24.13 -13.23
C THR A 5 -11.62 22.66 -13.46
N GLY A 6 -11.29 21.92 -12.41
CA GLY A 6 -10.98 20.50 -12.47
C GLY A 6 -11.18 19.82 -11.12
N ILE A 7 -11.55 18.55 -11.19
CA ILE A 7 -11.69 17.65 -10.04
C ILE A 7 -10.92 16.38 -10.38
N ILE A 8 -10.05 15.95 -9.47
CA ILE A 8 -9.27 14.71 -9.59
C ILE A 8 -9.80 13.73 -8.55
N PHE A 9 -9.99 12.49 -8.96
CA PHE A 9 -10.39 11.39 -8.08
C PHE A 9 -9.27 10.36 -8.03
N ASP A 10 -9.02 9.85 -6.82
CA ASP A 10 -8.32 8.59 -6.66
C ASP A 10 -9.21 7.43 -7.17
N PHE A 11 -8.64 6.24 -7.36
CA PHE A 11 -9.36 5.09 -7.93
C PHE A 11 -9.77 4.07 -6.87
N ASP A 12 -8.80 3.43 -6.22
CA ASP A 12 -9.05 2.30 -5.30
C ASP A 12 -9.73 2.78 -4.02
N GLY A 13 -10.94 2.30 -3.76
CA GLY A 13 -11.76 2.74 -2.62
C GLY A 13 -12.44 4.11 -2.81
N THR A 14 -12.15 4.83 -3.91
CA THR A 14 -12.82 6.10 -4.25
C THR A 14 -13.81 5.93 -5.40
N LEU A 15 -13.35 5.44 -6.56
CA LEU A 15 -14.20 5.18 -7.73
C LEU A 15 -14.61 3.71 -7.83
N ALA A 16 -13.82 2.80 -7.29
CA ALA A 16 -14.08 1.36 -7.37
C ALA A 16 -13.75 0.65 -6.05
N ASP A 17 -14.60 -0.29 -5.63
CA ASP A 17 -14.28 -1.24 -4.55
C ASP A 17 -13.42 -2.37 -5.11
N THR A 18 -12.10 -2.17 -5.07
CA THR A 18 -11.09 -3.10 -5.56
C THR A 18 -10.44 -3.92 -4.44
N ALA A 19 -10.89 -3.75 -3.19
CA ALA A 19 -10.18 -4.27 -2.02
C ALA A 19 -10.00 -5.78 -2.03
N THR A 20 -11.02 -6.53 -2.46
CA THR A 20 -10.95 -7.99 -2.53
C THR A 20 -9.90 -8.46 -3.55
N VAL A 21 -9.86 -7.83 -4.73
CA VAL A 21 -8.92 -8.21 -5.80
C VAL A 21 -7.48 -7.91 -5.39
N ILE A 22 -7.23 -6.75 -4.77
CA ILE A 22 -5.90 -6.38 -4.28
C ILE A 22 -5.43 -7.35 -3.21
N VAL A 23 -6.27 -7.65 -2.22
CA VAL A 23 -5.95 -8.57 -1.13
C VAL A 23 -5.63 -9.97 -1.68
N ASP A 24 -6.39 -10.47 -2.65
CA ASP A 24 -6.15 -11.80 -3.22
C ASP A 24 -4.86 -11.85 -4.04
N ALA A 25 -4.52 -10.78 -4.77
CA ALA A 25 -3.23 -10.67 -5.46
C ALA A 25 -2.05 -10.66 -4.48
N MET A 26 -2.15 -9.94 -3.36
CA MET A 26 -1.12 -9.95 -2.32
C MET A 26 -0.98 -11.34 -1.67
N ARG A 27 -2.09 -12.00 -1.35
CA ARG A 27 -2.08 -13.38 -0.79
C ARG A 27 -1.41 -14.37 -1.73
N ARG A 28 -1.76 -14.29 -3.03
CA ARG A 28 -1.14 -15.10 -4.08
C ARG A 28 0.37 -14.87 -4.11
N THR A 29 0.80 -13.61 -4.13
CA THR A 29 2.21 -13.23 -4.15
C THR A 29 2.96 -13.80 -2.95
N PHE A 30 2.43 -13.63 -1.72
CA PHE A 30 3.07 -14.21 -0.53
C PHE A 30 3.14 -15.73 -0.58
N THR A 31 2.07 -16.38 -1.04
CA THR A 31 2.02 -17.84 -1.18
C THR A 31 3.05 -18.35 -2.18
N ASP A 32 3.12 -17.74 -3.37
CA ASP A 32 4.05 -18.12 -4.45
C ASP A 32 5.51 -17.92 -4.04
N MET A 33 5.78 -16.96 -3.15
CA MET A 33 7.10 -16.70 -2.57
C MET A 33 7.43 -17.57 -1.35
N GLY A 34 6.52 -18.43 -0.89
CA GLY A 34 6.70 -19.22 0.33
C GLY A 34 6.75 -18.37 1.61
N LEU A 35 6.18 -17.17 1.59
CA LEU A 35 6.13 -16.24 2.71
C LEU A 35 4.84 -16.42 3.52
N PRO A 36 4.85 -16.09 4.83
CA PRO A 36 3.62 -16.06 5.62
C PRO A 36 2.60 -15.11 5.01
N VAL A 37 1.39 -15.62 4.78
CA VAL A 37 0.26 -14.82 4.29
C VAL A 37 -0.29 -13.98 5.44
N GLN A 38 -0.37 -12.68 5.22
CA GLN A 38 -0.82 -11.70 6.22
C GLN A 38 -2.34 -11.71 6.37
N ALA A 39 -2.85 -11.12 7.45
CA ALA A 39 -4.30 -10.96 7.61
C ALA A 39 -4.84 -10.04 6.51
N GLY A 40 -6.03 -10.37 5.98
CA GLY A 40 -6.65 -9.57 4.92
C GLY A 40 -6.90 -8.13 5.32
N GLU A 41 -7.21 -7.89 6.60
CA GLU A 41 -7.42 -6.56 7.16
C GLU A 41 -6.14 -5.71 7.14
N ASP A 42 -4.99 -6.30 7.47
CA ASP A 42 -3.70 -5.58 7.46
C ASP A 42 -3.30 -5.19 6.03
N MET A 43 -3.64 -6.02 5.03
CA MET A 43 -3.45 -5.69 3.61
C MET A 43 -4.45 -4.63 3.11
N ARG A 44 -5.70 -4.63 3.59
CA ARG A 44 -6.67 -3.58 3.21
C ARG A 44 -6.24 -2.20 3.66
N ARG A 45 -5.62 -2.10 4.84
CA ARG A 45 -5.13 -0.83 5.41
C ARG A 45 -3.98 -0.20 4.62
N THR A 46 -3.39 -0.94 3.67
CA THR A 46 -2.30 -0.44 2.83
C THR A 46 -2.76 -0.11 1.40
N ILE A 47 -4.05 -0.27 1.07
CA ILE A 47 -4.61 0.16 -0.22
C ILE A 47 -4.49 1.69 -0.33
N GLY A 48 -4.04 2.17 -1.49
CA GLY A 48 -3.70 3.57 -1.74
C GLY A 48 -2.23 3.92 -1.42
N MET A 49 -1.50 3.04 -0.72
CA MET A 49 -0.05 3.19 -0.58
C MET A 49 0.68 2.74 -1.85
N LYS A 50 1.93 3.20 -1.99
CA LYS A 50 2.84 2.60 -2.97
C LYS A 50 3.05 1.12 -2.65
N LEU A 51 3.07 0.28 -3.69
CA LEU A 51 3.13 -1.18 -3.55
C LEU A 51 4.26 -1.68 -2.63
N LEU A 52 5.48 -1.14 -2.77
CA LEU A 52 6.61 -1.54 -1.92
C LEU A 52 6.36 -1.24 -0.44
N LEU A 53 5.79 -0.07 -0.15
CA LEU A 53 5.40 0.29 1.21
C LEU A 53 4.26 -0.59 1.72
N ALA A 54 3.27 -0.87 0.88
CA ALA A 54 2.16 -1.75 1.23
C ALA A 54 2.63 -3.17 1.62
N ILE A 55 3.53 -3.74 0.82
CA ILE A 55 4.14 -5.05 1.11
C ILE A 55 4.92 -4.99 2.42
N ALA A 56 5.74 -3.95 2.60
CA ALA A 56 6.56 -3.78 3.79
C ALA A 56 5.72 -3.66 5.07
N THR A 57 4.71 -2.80 5.05
CA THR A 57 3.80 -2.53 6.18
C THR A 57 2.97 -3.75 6.53
N SER A 58 2.53 -4.52 5.52
CA SER A 58 1.71 -5.71 5.75
C SER A 58 2.45 -6.85 6.47
N ARG A 59 3.79 -6.91 6.43
CA ARG A 59 4.57 -8.03 6.99
C ARG A 59 4.91 -7.87 8.47
N ASN A 60 5.70 -6.84 8.82
CA ASN A 60 6.05 -6.44 10.19
C ASN A 60 7.00 -5.22 10.17
N ALA A 61 7.19 -4.59 11.34
CA ALA A 61 8.05 -3.41 11.50
C ALA A 61 9.53 -3.66 11.11
N GLU A 62 10.03 -4.88 11.30
CA GLU A 62 11.41 -5.25 10.94
C GLU A 62 11.61 -5.31 9.41
N SER A 63 10.65 -5.90 8.70
CA SER A 63 10.62 -5.94 7.22
C SER A 63 10.48 -4.54 6.63
N LEU A 64 9.72 -3.67 7.31
CA LEU A 64 9.58 -2.26 6.93
C LEU A 64 10.93 -1.53 6.96
N GLY A 65 11.70 -1.66 8.05
CA GLY A 65 13.02 -1.04 8.16
C GLY A 65 13.99 -1.45 7.06
N ILE A 66 14.01 -2.75 6.71
CA ILE A 66 14.88 -3.29 5.65
C ILE A 66 14.48 -2.77 4.27
N ILE A 67 13.18 -2.75 3.95
CA ILE A 67 12.69 -2.31 2.64
C ILE A 67 12.91 -0.82 2.44
N LEU A 68 12.68 -0.01 3.48
CA LEU A 68 12.94 1.44 3.43
C LEU A 68 14.43 1.73 3.20
N ALA A 69 15.32 1.04 3.93
CA ALA A 69 16.76 1.20 3.80
C ALA A 69 17.29 0.78 2.41
N ASN A 70 16.76 -0.31 1.83
CA ASN A 70 17.22 -0.83 0.53
C ASN A 70 16.66 -0.08 -0.70
N ASN A 71 15.68 0.81 -0.51
CA ASN A 71 15.06 1.57 -1.60
C ASN A 71 15.31 3.09 -1.47
N ASP A 72 16.26 3.51 -0.61
CA ASP A 72 16.54 4.92 -0.30
C ASP A 72 15.30 5.73 0.14
N ILE A 73 14.31 5.06 0.74
CA ILE A 73 13.09 5.72 1.21
C ILE A 73 13.32 6.18 2.64
N ALA A 74 13.51 7.49 2.82
CA ALA A 74 13.71 8.08 4.14
C ALA A 74 12.44 7.96 5.01
N LEU A 75 12.59 7.76 6.32
CA LEU A 75 11.49 7.75 7.31
C LEU A 75 10.72 9.08 7.44
N GLY A 76 10.99 10.07 6.58
CA GLY A 76 10.26 11.32 6.43
C GLY A 76 10.04 11.71 4.96
N ASP A 77 10.16 10.74 4.04
CA ASP A 77 9.83 10.93 2.63
C ASP A 77 8.33 11.29 2.51
N PRO A 78 7.96 12.38 1.82
CA PRO A 78 6.57 12.73 1.53
C PRO A 78 5.73 11.57 0.96
N LEU A 79 6.39 10.58 0.34
CA LEU A 79 5.79 9.39 -0.24
C LEU A 79 5.40 8.32 0.80
N LEU A 80 5.92 8.39 2.03
CA LEU A 80 5.48 7.61 3.19
C LEU A 80 4.32 8.28 3.92
N SER A 81 4.21 9.60 3.79
CA SER A 81 3.12 10.41 4.31
C SER A 81 2.12 10.72 3.18
N LEU A 82 1.41 9.72 2.69
CA LEU A 82 0.13 10.00 2.03
C LEU A 82 -0.94 10.17 3.12
N PRO A 83 -1.92 11.08 2.92
CA PRO A 83 -2.89 11.47 3.95
C PRO A 83 -3.70 10.29 4.51
#